data_AF-A0A9P4JND1-F1
#
_entry.id   AF-A0A9P4JND1-F1
#
_cell.length_a   1.000
_cell.length_b   1.000
_cell.length_c   1.000
_cell.angle_alpha   90.00
_cell.angle_beta   90.00
_cell.angle_gamma   90.00
#
_symmetry.space_group_name_H-M   'P 1'
#
loop_
_entity.id
_entity.type
_entity.pdbx_description
1 polymer ?
#
loop_
_entity_poly.entity_id
_entity_poly.type
_entity_poly.pdbx_seq_one_letter_code
_entity_poly.pdbx_strand_id
1 'polypeptide(L)'
;MKVLGEIQFPQIYFASKVLLKRVAGVGLDFAWQYTSQSPKVAFQEQGREILRLLQTIKVTFRIRNCSYIVADPDFADNWELERVAIFSDEDKDPCISFMHNNFSLSNCIMDNNKIVELVDWEMAGFFG
;
A
#
# COMPACT_ATOMS: atom_id res chain seq x y z
N MET A 1 -18.66 -3.09 -1.59
CA MET A 1 -17.85 -3.96 -2.46
C MET A 1 -16.38 -3.74 -2.09
N LYS A 2 -15.61 -4.78 -1.77
CA LYS A 2 -14.17 -4.63 -1.47
C LYS A 2 -13.41 -4.43 -2.79
N VAL A 3 -12.63 -3.37 -2.90
CA VAL A 3 -11.91 -3.01 -4.15
C VAL A 3 -10.86 -4.06 -4.52
N LEU A 4 -10.17 -4.63 -3.53
CA LEU A 4 -9.16 -5.69 -3.76
C LEU A 4 -9.72 -7.13 -3.67
N GLY A 5 -11.05 -7.31 -3.74
CA GLY A 5 -11.66 -8.64 -3.76
C GLY A 5 -11.31 -9.51 -2.55
N GLU A 6 -10.57 -10.60 -2.81
CA GLU A 6 -10.16 -11.63 -1.83
C GLU A 6 -8.87 -11.29 -1.07
N ILE A 7 -8.12 -10.27 -1.53
CA ILE A 7 -6.86 -9.87 -0.91
C ILE A 7 -7.13 -9.31 0.48
N GLN A 8 -6.42 -9.85 1.46
CA GLN A 8 -6.52 -9.44 2.84
C GLN A 8 -5.68 -8.18 3.09
N PHE A 9 -6.10 -7.43 4.09
CA PHE A 9 -5.37 -6.29 4.63
C PHE A 9 -5.12 -6.55 6.12
N PRO A 10 -4.05 -5.96 6.68
CA PRO A 10 -3.82 -6.02 8.11
C PRO A 10 -5.02 -5.44 8.86
N GLN A 11 -5.62 -6.24 9.75
CA GLN A 11 -6.64 -5.76 10.66
C GLN A 11 -5.97 -5.18 11.90
N ILE A 12 -6.26 -3.92 12.20
CA ILE A 12 -5.74 -3.21 13.38
C ILE A 12 -6.64 -3.55 14.56
N TYR A 13 -6.10 -4.26 15.56
CA TYR A 13 -6.84 -4.61 16.78
C TYR A 13 -6.59 -3.61 17.92
N PHE A 14 -5.48 -2.88 17.87
CA PHE A 14 -5.10 -1.93 18.90
C PHE A 14 -4.23 -0.82 18.28
N ALA A 15 -4.62 0.44 18.49
CA ALA A 15 -4.00 1.58 17.82
C ALA A 15 -2.73 2.08 18.53
N SER A 16 -2.56 1.84 19.85
CA SER A 16 -1.38 2.33 20.59
C SER A 16 -0.15 1.42 20.48
N LYS A 17 -0.31 0.25 19.84
CA LYS A 17 0.75 -0.68 19.44
C LYS A 17 0.15 -1.54 18.34
N VAL A 18 0.54 -1.31 17.09
CA VAL A 18 -0.10 -1.90 15.91
C VAL A 18 0.03 -3.43 15.96
N LEU A 19 -0.96 -4.09 16.56
CA LEU A 19 -1.08 -5.54 16.62
C LEU A 19 -1.90 -5.98 15.41
N LEU A 20 -1.21 -6.56 14.44
CA LEU A 20 -1.78 -7.05 13.20
C LEU A 20 -2.06 -8.54 13.30
N LYS A 21 -3.22 -8.98 12.79
CA LYS A 21 -3.47 -10.40 12.58
C LYS A 21 -2.56 -10.89 11.44
N ARG A 22 -1.72 -11.89 11.74
CA ARG A 22 -0.89 -12.55 10.73
C ARG A 22 -1.78 -13.47 9.87
N VAL A 23 -1.80 -13.27 8.56
CA VAL A 23 -2.41 -14.22 7.62
C VAL A 23 -1.39 -15.34 7.34
N ALA A 24 -1.88 -16.55 7.12
CA ALA A 24 -1.04 -17.69 6.73
C ALA A 24 -0.53 -17.48 5.30
N GLY A 25 0.77 -17.62 5.09
CA GLY A 25 1.42 -17.46 3.78
C GLY A 25 2.92 -17.26 3.90
N VAL A 26 3.58 -17.12 2.76
CA VAL A 26 5.03 -16.90 2.66
C VAL A 26 5.29 -15.57 1.95
N GLY A 27 6.29 -14.82 2.43
CA GLY A 27 6.76 -13.61 1.73
C GLY A 27 7.20 -13.95 0.32
N LEU A 28 6.71 -13.17 -0.66
CA LEU A 28 6.99 -13.44 -2.06
C LEU A 28 8.49 -13.28 -2.36
N ASP A 29 9.20 -12.39 -1.67
CA ASP A 29 10.66 -12.25 -1.73
C ASP A 29 11.42 -13.57 -1.49
N PHE A 30 11.01 -14.31 -0.46
CA PHE A 30 11.59 -15.61 -0.12
C PHE A 30 11.20 -16.67 -1.16
N ALA A 31 9.91 -16.76 -1.50
CA ALA A 31 9.42 -17.72 -2.48
C ALA A 31 9.99 -17.46 -3.89
N TRP A 32 10.28 -16.20 -4.24
CA TRP A 32 10.79 -15.79 -5.55
C TRP A 32 12.08 -16.50 -5.93
N GLN A 33 12.95 -16.77 -4.96
CA GLN A 33 14.24 -17.44 -5.19
C GLN A 33 14.06 -18.88 -5.68
N TYR A 34 13.00 -19.55 -5.24
CA TYR A 34 12.71 -20.96 -5.55
C TYR A 34 11.66 -21.13 -6.64
N THR A 35 11.12 -20.02 -7.16
CA THR A 35 10.05 -20.02 -8.15
C THR A 35 10.60 -20.00 -9.58
N SER A 36 10.08 -20.90 -10.42
CA SER A 36 10.39 -20.95 -11.85
C SER A 36 9.84 -19.74 -12.62
N GLN A 37 10.26 -19.54 -13.87
CA GLN A 37 9.94 -18.33 -14.63
C GLN A 37 8.42 -18.13 -14.88
N SER A 38 7.68 -19.20 -15.15
CA SER A 38 6.25 -19.09 -15.47
C SER A 38 5.40 -18.53 -14.30
N PRO A 39 5.50 -19.05 -13.05
CA PRO A 39 4.78 -18.44 -11.93
C PRO A 39 5.23 -17.02 -11.60
N LYS A 40 6.51 -16.66 -11.83
CA LYS A 40 6.99 -15.27 -11.67
C LYS A 40 6.24 -14.29 -12.55
N VAL A 41 6.00 -14.65 -13.82
CA VAL A 41 5.19 -13.83 -14.73
C VAL A 41 3.76 -13.70 -14.23
N ALA A 42 3.17 -14.79 -13.71
CA ALA A 42 1.83 -14.75 -13.12
C ALA A 42 1.75 -13.82 -11.90
N PHE A 43 2.75 -13.82 -11.02
CA PHE A 43 2.82 -12.89 -9.89
C PHE A 43 2.98 -11.44 -10.32
N GLN A 44 3.76 -11.17 -11.37
CA GLN A 44 3.88 -9.81 -11.93
C GLN A 44 2.55 -9.31 -12.49
N GLU A 45 1.77 -10.16 -13.17
CA GLU A 45 0.43 -9.79 -13.64
C GLU A 45 -0.54 -9.56 -12.47
N GLN A 46 -0.49 -10.40 -11.43
CA GLN A 46 -1.28 -10.18 -10.22
C GLN A 46 -0.95 -8.84 -9.56
N GLY A 47 0.35 -8.51 -9.43
CA GLY A 47 0.80 -7.22 -8.91
C GLY A 47 0.30 -6.05 -9.76
N ARG A 48 0.37 -6.15 -11.09
CA ARG A 48 -0.18 -5.13 -12.00
C ARG A 48 -1.68 -4.94 -11.80
N GLU A 49 -2.42 -6.02 -11.64
CA GLU A 49 -3.87 -5.95 -11.46
C GLU A 49 -4.25 -5.31 -10.13
N ILE A 50 -3.54 -5.65 -9.06
CA ILE A 50 -3.69 -4.99 -7.76
C ILE A 50 -3.47 -3.48 -7.88
N LEU A 51 -2.40 -3.05 -8.55
CA LEU A 51 -2.11 -1.62 -8.72
C LEU A 51 -3.21 -0.91 -9.51
N ARG A 52 -3.75 -1.55 -10.57
CA ARG A 52 -4.91 -1.01 -11.31
C ARG A 52 -6.14 -0.89 -10.42
N LEU A 53 -6.40 -1.87 -9.56
CA LEU A 53 -7.51 -1.82 -8.61
C LEU A 53 -7.35 -0.68 -7.61
N LEU A 54 -6.14 -0.48 -7.06
CA LEU A 54 -5.85 0.66 -6.18
C LEU A 54 -6.11 2.00 -6.87
N GLN A 55 -5.78 2.13 -8.14
CA GLN A 55 -6.05 3.34 -8.94
C GLN A 55 -7.55 3.64 -9.12
N THR A 56 -8.42 2.63 -9.00
CA THR A 56 -9.87 2.85 -9.08
C THR A 56 -10.47 3.46 -7.81
N ILE A 57 -9.73 3.43 -6.70
CA ILE A 57 -10.18 4.00 -5.42
C ILE A 57 -10.28 5.52 -5.58
N LYS A 58 -11.51 6.04 -5.43
CA LYS A 58 -11.78 7.46 -5.46
C LYS A 58 -11.68 8.05 -4.06
N VAL A 59 -11.14 9.27 -3.97
CA VAL A 59 -11.20 10.07 -2.76
C VAL A 59 -12.66 10.28 -2.40
N THR A 60 -13.07 9.81 -1.23
CA THR A 60 -14.38 10.16 -0.66
C THR A 60 -14.19 11.46 0.14
N PHE A 61 -15.06 12.43 -0.13
CA PHE A 61 -14.94 13.84 0.24
C PHE A 61 -14.36 14.10 1.65
N ARG A 62 -13.20 14.78 1.70
CA ARG A 62 -12.68 15.73 2.72
C ARG A 62 -11.15 15.88 2.70
N ILE A 63 -10.44 15.14 1.86
CA ILE A 63 -8.99 15.32 1.68
C ILE A 63 -8.79 16.53 0.74
N ARG A 64 -8.39 17.67 1.30
CA ARG A 64 -8.14 18.91 0.54
C ARG A 64 -6.80 18.88 -0.20
N ASN A 65 -5.84 18.12 0.33
CA ASN A 65 -4.49 18.01 -0.20
C ASN A 65 -4.16 16.51 -0.30
N CYS A 66 -3.97 15.99 -1.50
CA CYS A 66 -3.53 14.61 -1.69
C CYS A 66 -2.04 14.50 -1.40
N SER A 67 -1.72 14.45 -0.10
CA SER A 67 -0.37 14.18 0.37
C SER A 67 -0.26 12.71 0.78
N TYR A 68 0.84 12.07 0.39
CA TYR A 68 1.23 10.76 0.93
C TYR A 68 1.64 10.85 2.41
N ILE A 69 1.83 12.06 2.95
CA ILE A 69 2.18 12.29 4.34
C ILE A 69 0.89 12.20 5.16
N VAL A 70 0.67 11.06 5.78
CA VAL A 70 -0.29 10.92 6.87
C VAL A 70 0.35 11.59 8.09
N ALA A 71 -0.31 12.62 8.63
CA ALA A 71 0.15 13.23 9.88
C ALA A 71 0.14 12.16 10.98
N ASP A 72 1.32 11.78 11.45
CA ASP A 72 1.48 10.94 12.63
C ASP A 72 1.54 11.84 13.87
N PRO A 73 0.49 11.87 14.72
CA PRO A 73 0.47 12.70 15.91
C PRO A 73 1.55 12.33 16.94
N ASP A 74 2.15 11.14 16.84
CA ASP A 74 3.25 10.68 17.72
C ASP A 74 4.64 11.05 17.16
N PHE A 75 4.73 11.45 15.88
CA PHE A 75 5.97 11.88 15.21
C PHE A 75 5.96 13.40 15.01
N ALA A 76 6.23 14.14 16.09
CA ALA A 76 5.96 15.57 16.15
C ALA A 76 6.86 16.47 15.27
N ASP A 77 8.06 16.04 14.86
CA ASP A 77 9.10 17.04 14.53
C ASP A 77 9.55 17.15 13.06
N ASN A 78 9.24 16.20 12.16
CA ASN A 78 9.82 16.23 10.79
C ASN A 78 8.83 16.21 9.62
N TRP A 79 7.56 15.87 9.83
CA TRP A 79 6.63 15.70 8.71
C TRP A 79 6.29 17.03 8.00
N GLU A 80 6.26 18.16 8.73
CA GLU A 80 6.06 19.48 8.10
C GLU A 80 7.29 19.91 7.29
N LEU A 81 8.52 19.55 7.72
CA LEU A 81 9.73 19.85 6.95
C LEU A 81 9.81 19.02 5.67
N GLU A 82 9.48 17.73 5.74
CA GLU A 82 9.36 16.87 4.57
C GLU A 82 8.25 17.34 3.63
N ARG A 83 7.11 17.76 4.19
CA ARG A 83 6.00 18.32 3.42
C ARG A 83 6.40 19.58 2.67
N VAL A 84 7.05 20.54 3.32
CA VAL A 84 7.52 21.78 2.68
C VAL A 84 8.62 21.50 1.64
N ALA A 85 9.45 20.47 1.85
CA ALA A 85 10.48 20.09 0.88
C ALA A 85 9.92 19.39 -0.37
N ILE A 86 8.81 18.67 -0.23
CA ILE A 86 8.31 17.77 -1.28
C ILE A 86 7.05 18.32 -1.97
N PHE A 87 6.27 19.14 -1.28
CA PHE A 87 5.04 19.73 -1.80
C PHE A 87 5.12 21.25 -1.82
N SER A 88 4.57 21.84 -2.89
CA SER A 88 4.34 23.28 -2.98
C SER A 88 3.10 23.67 -2.16
N ASP A 89 3.13 24.83 -1.48
CA ASP A 89 1.93 25.40 -0.86
C ASP A 89 0.83 25.74 -1.89
N GLU A 90 1.20 25.84 -3.17
CA GLU A 90 0.29 26.09 -4.30
C GLU A 90 -0.12 24.82 -5.04
N ASP A 91 0.09 23.64 -4.46
CA ASP A 91 -0.25 22.38 -5.12
C ASP A 91 -1.76 22.31 -5.44
N LYS A 92 -2.04 22.39 -6.74
CA LYS A 92 -3.39 22.31 -7.33
C LYS A 92 -3.58 21.00 -8.07
N ASP A 93 -2.61 20.09 -8.00
CA ASP A 93 -2.67 18.89 -8.77
C ASP A 93 -3.84 18.02 -8.27
N PRO A 94 -4.66 17.52 -9.20
CA PRO A 94 -5.82 16.73 -8.81
C PRO A 94 -5.32 15.41 -8.23
N CYS A 95 -5.94 14.98 -7.13
CA CYS A 95 -5.77 13.63 -6.59
C CYS A 95 -5.92 12.56 -7.70
N ILE A 96 -4.81 11.98 -8.11
CA ILE A 96 -4.71 11.07 -9.26
C ILE A 96 -5.18 9.68 -8.86
N SER A 97 -4.58 9.11 -7.82
CA SER A 97 -4.86 7.72 -7.40
C SER A 97 -4.34 7.37 -6.01
N PHE A 98 -5.02 6.45 -5.33
CA PHE A 98 -4.51 5.79 -4.13
C PHE A 98 -3.44 4.75 -4.49
N MET A 99 -2.32 4.75 -3.77
CA MET A 99 -1.17 3.90 -4.01
C MET A 99 -0.59 3.38 -2.68
N HIS A 100 0.07 2.22 -2.72
CA HIS A 100 0.73 1.64 -1.55
C HIS A 100 2.08 2.32 -1.22
N ASN A 101 2.77 2.87 -2.23
CA ASN A 101 4.06 3.55 -2.15
C ASN A 101 5.26 2.75 -1.64
N ASN A 102 5.04 1.49 -1.24
CA ASN A 102 6.09 0.53 -0.90
C ASN A 102 5.76 -0.87 -1.45
N PHE A 103 5.34 -0.92 -2.72
CA PHE A 103 4.94 -2.17 -3.36
C PHE A 103 6.16 -3.01 -3.77
N SER A 104 6.63 -3.85 -2.86
CA SER A 104 7.81 -4.69 -3.03
C SER A 104 7.48 -6.19 -2.84
N LEU A 105 8.41 -7.07 -3.24
CA LEU A 105 8.22 -8.52 -3.08
C LEU A 105 8.09 -8.93 -1.60
N SER A 106 8.82 -8.28 -0.69
CA SER A 106 8.75 -8.57 0.76
C SER A 106 7.42 -8.17 1.37
N ASN A 107 6.72 -7.22 0.74
CA ASN A 107 5.43 -6.73 1.20
C ASN A 107 4.24 -7.49 0.57
N CYS A 108 4.52 -8.47 -0.30
CA CYS A 108 3.52 -9.35 -0.88
C CYS A 108 3.56 -10.71 -0.17
N ILE A 109 2.44 -11.13 0.42
CA ILE A 109 2.29 -12.47 0.98
C ILE A 109 1.60 -13.36 -0.05
N MET A 110 2.18 -14.52 -0.31
CA MET A 110 1.62 -15.50 -1.22
C MET A 110 1.18 -16.79 -0.53
N ASP A 111 0.16 -17.41 -1.12
CA ASP A 111 -0.27 -18.78 -0.85
C ASP A 111 -0.77 -19.41 -2.16
N ASN A 112 -0.44 -20.68 -2.40
CA ASN A 112 -0.90 -21.44 -3.57
C ASN A 112 -0.79 -20.70 -4.92
N ASN A 113 0.38 -20.12 -5.20
CA ASN A 113 0.67 -19.33 -6.42
C ASN A 113 -0.17 -18.06 -6.61
N LYS A 114 -0.79 -17.55 -5.55
CA LYS A 114 -1.55 -16.30 -5.54
C LYS A 114 -1.02 -15.33 -4.49
N ILE A 115 -1.06 -14.04 -4.80
CA ILE A 115 -0.90 -12.98 -3.79
C ILE A 115 -2.20 -12.92 -3.00
N VAL A 116 -2.10 -13.16 -1.69
CA VAL A 116 -3.27 -13.24 -0.79
C VAL A 116 -3.34 -12.08 0.19
N GLU A 117 -2.23 -11.40 0.43
CA GLU A 117 -2.17 -10.24 1.31
C GLU A 117 -1.05 -9.28 0.88
N LEU A 118 -1.28 -8.00 1.15
CA LEU A 118 -0.27 -6.95 1.12
C LEU A 118 -0.12 -6.38 2.52
N VAL A 119 1.13 -6.17 2.94
CA VAL A 119 1.47 -5.64 4.26
C VAL A 119 2.23 -4.32 4.12
N ASP A 120 2.51 -3.65 5.25
CA ASP A 120 3.35 -2.45 5.26
C ASP A 120 2.71 -1.24 4.55
N TRP A 121 1.46 -0.96 4.88
CA TRP A 121 0.65 0.12 4.30
C TRP A 121 0.96 1.51 4.87
N GLU A 122 1.99 1.66 5.70
CA GLU A 122 2.30 2.92 6.40
C GLU A 122 2.63 4.07 5.42
N MET A 123 3.18 3.74 4.26
CA MET A 123 3.49 4.71 3.21
C MET A 123 2.32 4.97 2.26
N ALA A 124 1.19 4.27 2.42
CA ALA A 124 0.09 4.32 1.46
C ALA A 124 -0.67 5.64 1.52
N GLY A 125 -1.01 6.18 0.35
CA GLY A 125 -1.66 7.48 0.26
C GLY A 125 -2.20 7.77 -1.13
N PHE A 126 -2.92 8.88 -1.26
CA PHE A 126 -3.29 9.42 -2.56
C PHE A 126 -2.16 10.32 -3.05
N PHE A 127 -1.71 10.08 -4.28
CA PHE A 127 -0.91 11.06 -5.02
C PHE A 127 -1.83 12.10 -5.66
N GLY A 128 -1.46 13.36 -5.53
CA GLY A 128 -1.93 14.52 -6.27
C GLY A 128 -0.69 15.28 -6.65
#